data_AF-A0A9W6ZW16-F1
#
_entry.id   AF-A0A9W6ZW16-F1
#
_cell.length_a   1.000
_cell.length_b   1.000
_cell.length_c   1.000
_cell.angle_alpha   90.00
_cell.angle_beta   90.00
_cell.angle_gamma   90.00
#
_symmetry.space_group_name_H-M   'P 1'
#
loop_
_entity.id
_entity.type
_entity.pdbx_description
1 polymer ?
#
loop_
_entity_poly.entity_id
_entity_poly.type
_entity_poly.pdbx_seq_one_letter_code
_entity_poly.pdbx_strand_id
1 'polypeptide(L)'
;MAPPQARKVYPDHTLSEFRHWLLPKPGVVNSYVSCNASGIVENFCSFYHLPSSCVQHPVHSHIYAAYSYYNVATTVPLRQLMKDCLGEARREGQDVFNALNVMENDEFLTDLNFGMGDGNLNYYLFNWQTEGRMQPKELGLVLL
;
A
#
# COMPACT_ATOMS: atom_id res chain seq x y z
N MET A 1 19.40 9.50 9.95
CA MET A 1 18.48 8.58 9.25
C MET A 1 19.30 7.42 8.75
N ALA A 2 18.94 6.18 9.08
CA ALA A 2 19.49 5.04 8.38
C ALA A 2 19.12 5.20 6.88
N PRO A 3 20.03 4.93 5.93
CA PRO A 3 19.64 4.88 4.53
C PRO A 3 18.48 3.86 4.42
N PRO A 4 17.42 4.16 3.66
CA PRO A 4 16.36 3.16 3.43
C PRO A 4 17.06 1.89 2.98
N GLN A 5 16.78 0.78 3.67
CA GLN A 5 17.36 -0.51 3.32
C GLN A 5 17.02 -0.72 1.84
N ALA A 6 18.03 -0.68 0.97
CA ALA A 6 17.81 -0.49 -0.46
C ALA A 6 16.91 -1.62 -0.97
N ARG A 7 15.70 -1.26 -1.41
CA ARG A 7 14.78 -2.19 -2.06
C ARG A 7 15.53 -2.79 -3.25
N LYS A 8 15.52 -4.11 -3.38
CA LYS A 8 16.26 -4.84 -4.43
C LYS A 8 15.47 -4.93 -5.73
N VAL A 9 14.14 -5.00 -5.62
CA VAL A 9 13.22 -5.03 -6.76
C VAL A 9 12.14 -3.98 -6.52
N TYR A 10 12.06 -3.00 -7.41
CA TYR A 10 11.09 -1.92 -7.34
C TYR A 10 10.87 -1.35 -8.76
N PRO A 11 9.70 -0.77 -9.04
CA PRO A 11 9.52 -0.02 -10.27
C PRO A 11 10.24 1.33 -10.18
N ASP A 12 11.00 1.66 -11.23
CA ASP A 12 11.49 3.02 -11.45
C ASP A 12 10.54 3.73 -12.42
N HIS A 13 9.72 4.63 -11.88
CA HIS A 13 8.65 5.28 -12.64
C HIS A 13 9.11 6.61 -13.23
N THR A 14 8.87 6.78 -14.53
CA THR A 14 8.80 8.11 -15.13
C THR A 14 7.65 8.93 -14.51
N LEU A 15 7.70 10.25 -14.67
CA LEU A 15 6.62 11.12 -14.19
C LEU A 15 5.26 10.77 -14.82
N SER A 16 5.23 10.34 -16.08
CA SER A 16 4.00 9.88 -16.74
C SER A 16 3.44 8.62 -16.12
N GLU A 17 4.30 7.65 -15.79
CA GLU A 17 3.89 6.40 -15.13
C GLU A 17 3.43 6.67 -13.70
N PHE A 18 4.17 7.50 -12.95
CA PHE A 18 3.75 7.92 -11.62
C PHE A 18 2.35 8.53 -11.64
N ARG A 19 2.10 9.45 -12.58
CA ARG A 19 0.76 10.04 -12.76
C ARG A 19 -0.29 9.01 -13.14
N HIS A 20 0.07 8.08 -14.03
CA HIS A 20 -0.83 7.01 -14.44
C HIS A 20 -1.23 6.14 -13.26
N TRP A 21 -0.29 5.73 -12.41
CA TRP A 21 -0.55 4.80 -11.31
C TRP A 21 -1.13 5.46 -10.06
N LEU A 22 -0.72 6.69 -9.75
CA LEU A 22 -0.95 7.29 -8.42
C LEU A 22 -1.81 8.55 -8.40
N LEU A 23 -2.18 9.15 -9.55
CA LEU A 23 -3.20 10.19 -9.50
C LEU A 23 -4.56 9.59 -9.11
N PRO A 24 -5.32 10.21 -8.18
CA PRO A 24 -6.60 9.67 -7.74
C PRO A 24 -7.56 9.42 -8.90
N LYS A 25 -8.16 8.24 -8.92
CA LYS A 25 -9.22 7.84 -9.86
C LYS A 25 -10.36 7.24 -9.03
N PRO A 26 -11.55 7.85 -9.03
CA PRO A 26 -12.68 7.38 -8.24
C PRO A 26 -12.97 5.89 -8.44
N GLY A 27 -13.05 5.14 -7.33
CA GLY A 27 -13.30 3.70 -7.34
C GLY A 27 -12.15 2.84 -7.86
N VAL A 28 -10.96 3.40 -8.07
CA VAL A 28 -9.77 2.66 -8.55
C VAL A 28 -8.59 2.88 -7.62
N VAL A 29 -8.16 4.12 -7.41
CA VAL A 29 -7.02 4.46 -6.55
C VAL A 29 -7.25 5.80 -5.86
N ASN A 30 -6.95 5.87 -4.57
CA ASN A 30 -6.90 7.10 -3.79
C ASN A 30 -5.47 7.35 -3.36
N SER A 31 -5.07 8.61 -3.41
CA SER A 31 -3.75 9.09 -3.01
C SER A 31 -3.88 10.39 -2.25
N TYR A 32 -3.18 10.49 -1.13
CA TYR A 32 -3.24 11.63 -0.22
C TYR A 32 -1.83 12.13 0.06
N VAL A 33 -1.72 13.44 0.28
CA VAL A 33 -0.48 14.10 0.68
C VAL A 33 -0.72 14.95 1.92
N SER A 34 0.27 15.01 2.80
CA SER A 34 0.34 16.05 3.82
C SER A 34 1.37 17.09 3.40
N CYS A 35 1.01 18.36 3.49
CA CYS A 35 1.92 19.47 3.19
C CYS A 35 2.22 20.27 4.46
N ASN A 36 3.39 20.89 4.52
CA ASN A 36 3.66 21.91 5.52
C ASN A 36 2.98 23.24 5.18
N ALA A 37 3.15 24.23 6.07
CA ALA A 37 2.57 25.56 5.92
C ALA A 37 2.96 26.28 4.61
N SER A 38 4.10 25.90 4.00
CA SER A 38 4.57 26.45 2.73
C SER A 38 4.04 25.68 1.51
N GLY A 39 3.20 24.66 1.69
CA GLY A 39 2.64 23.85 0.61
C GLY A 39 3.58 22.77 0.07
N ILE A 40 4.73 22.53 0.72
CA ILE A 40 5.65 21.46 0.31
C ILE A 40 5.10 20.13 0.83
N VAL A 41 5.00 19.13 -0.07
CA VAL A 41 4.58 17.77 0.27
C VAL A 41 5.67 17.10 1.12
N GLU A 42 5.26 16.56 2.27
CA GLU A 42 6.16 15.87 3.20
C GLU A 42 5.85 14.38 3.29
N ASN A 43 4.58 14.00 3.29
CA ASN A 43 4.19 12.60 3.40
C ASN A 43 3.16 12.26 2.32
N PHE A 44 3.13 10.99 1.93
CA PHE A 44 2.28 10.47 0.87
C PHE A 44 1.77 9.09 1.26
N CYS A 45 0.47 8.83 1.10
CA CYS A 45 -0.08 7.48 1.22
C CYS A 45 -1.09 7.22 0.10
N SER A 46 -1.25 5.95 -0.26
CA SER A 46 -2.21 5.55 -1.29
C SER A 46 -2.76 4.15 -1.07
N PHE A 47 -3.95 3.90 -1.61
CA PHE A 47 -4.57 2.60 -1.66
C PHE A 47 -5.40 2.44 -2.94
N TYR A 48 -5.52 1.21 -3.43
CA TYR A 48 -6.37 0.87 -4.56
C TYR A 48 -7.58 0.06 -4.12
N HIS A 49 -8.65 0.11 -4.92
CA HIS A 49 -9.92 -0.55 -4.65
C HIS A 49 -9.98 -1.88 -5.38
N LEU A 50 -10.34 -2.94 -4.66
CA LEU A 50 -10.57 -4.26 -5.23
C LEU A 50 -11.80 -4.91 -4.57
N PRO A 51 -13.02 -4.51 -4.98
CA PRO A 51 -14.24 -5.08 -4.42
C PRO A 51 -14.37 -6.55 -4.82
N SER A 52 -14.85 -7.36 -3.87
CA SER A 52 -15.11 -8.79 -4.08
C SER A 52 -16.61 -9.07 -3.96
N SER A 53 -17.16 -9.86 -4.87
CA SER A 53 -18.55 -10.32 -4.79
C SER A 53 -18.73 -11.35 -3.66
N CYS A 54 -19.75 -11.18 -2.83
CA CYS A 54 -20.15 -12.17 -1.83
C CYS A 54 -21.01 -13.25 -2.49
N VAL A 55 -20.53 -14.49 -2.48
CA VAL A 55 -21.29 -15.62 -3.03
C VAL A 55 -22.39 -16.03 -2.05
N GLN A 56 -23.65 -16.02 -2.51
CA GLN A 56 -24.82 -16.56 -1.81
C GLN A 56 -25.13 -15.95 -0.42
N HIS A 57 -24.71 -14.71 -0.17
CA HIS A 57 -25.04 -14.03 1.08
C HIS A 57 -26.38 -13.26 0.96
N PRO A 58 -27.33 -13.40 1.91
CA PRO A 58 -28.71 -12.92 1.74
C PRO A 58 -28.91 -11.40 1.85
N VAL A 59 -27.94 -10.69 2.43
CA VAL A 59 -28.04 -9.23 2.71
C VAL A 59 -26.99 -8.44 1.94
N HIS A 60 -25.71 -8.76 2.12
CA HIS A 60 -24.59 -8.14 1.44
C HIS A 60 -24.20 -8.88 0.16
N SER A 61 -23.98 -8.14 -0.93
CA SER A 61 -23.55 -8.69 -2.23
C SER A 61 -22.08 -8.45 -2.55
N HIS A 62 -21.42 -7.54 -1.82
CA HIS A 62 -20.02 -7.17 -2.03
C HIS A 62 -19.33 -6.89 -0.70
N ILE A 63 -18.01 -7.07 -0.70
CA ILE A 63 -17.08 -6.51 0.28
C ILE A 63 -16.20 -5.50 -0.46
N TYR A 64 -16.22 -4.25 -0.04
CA TYR A 64 -15.39 -3.19 -0.56
C TYR A 64 -14.04 -3.20 0.17
N ALA A 65 -13.04 -3.81 -0.47
CA ALA A 65 -11.70 -3.90 0.09
C ALA A 65 -10.78 -2.85 -0.55
N ALA A 66 -10.08 -2.10 0.31
CA ALA A 66 -8.93 -1.31 -0.09
C ALA A 66 -7.65 -2.08 0.16
N TYR A 67 -6.66 -1.91 -0.71
CA TYR A 67 -5.34 -2.51 -0.59
C TYR A 67 -4.30 -1.39 -0.52
N SER A 68 -3.49 -1.41 0.54
CA SER A 68 -2.35 -0.51 0.71
C SER A 68 -1.48 -0.56 -0.53
N TYR A 69 -1.20 0.60 -1.10
CA TYR A 69 -0.35 0.72 -2.28
C TYR A 69 1.03 1.27 -1.88
N TYR A 70 1.38 2.49 -2.31
CA TYR A 70 2.66 3.11 -1.98
C TYR A 70 2.52 4.17 -0.88
N ASN A 71 3.40 4.11 0.12
CA ASN A 71 3.40 5.02 1.27
C ASN A 71 4.82 5.53 1.52
N VAL A 72 4.95 6.83 1.78
CA VAL A 72 6.20 7.52 2.04
C VAL A 72 5.99 8.47 3.22
N ALA A 73 6.62 8.17 4.34
CA ALA A 73 6.63 9.00 5.53
C ALA A 73 8.01 9.63 5.71
N THR A 74 8.11 10.96 5.78
CA THR A 74 9.38 11.67 5.97
C THR A 74 9.42 12.48 7.26
N THR A 75 8.32 13.14 7.63
CA THR A 75 8.24 14.02 8.82
C THR A 75 7.47 13.42 9.99
N VAL A 76 6.75 12.31 9.74
CA VAL A 76 6.00 11.56 10.77
C VAL A 76 6.39 10.08 10.76
N PRO A 77 6.18 9.33 11.86
CA PRO A 77 6.32 7.88 11.85
C PRO A 77 5.36 7.23 10.85
N LEU A 78 5.82 6.17 10.15
CA LEU A 78 5.00 5.45 9.17
C LEU A 78 3.67 4.95 9.78
N ARG A 79 3.70 4.46 11.01
CA ARG A 79 2.49 4.08 11.77
C ARG A 79 1.45 5.19 11.84
N GLN A 80 1.86 6.43 12.08
CA GLN A 80 0.94 7.56 12.17
C GLN A 80 0.30 7.84 10.80
N LEU A 81 1.13 7.90 9.75
CA LEU A 81 0.65 8.08 8.37
C LEU A 81 -0.36 6.99 7.96
N MET A 82 -0.07 5.73 8.30
CA MET A 82 -0.94 4.61 7.97
C MET A 82 -2.24 4.60 8.78
N LYS A 83 -2.21 5.06 10.04
CA LYS A 83 -3.44 5.25 10.81
C LYS A 83 -4.36 6.28 10.16
N ASP A 84 -3.80 7.37 9.64
CA ASP A 84 -4.59 8.39 8.93
C ASP A 84 -5.12 7.85 7.60
N CYS A 85 -4.31 7.06 6.88
CA CYS A 85 -4.70 6.35 5.66
C CYS A 85 -5.90 5.41 5.89
N LEU A 86 -5.91 4.63 6.98
CA LEU A 86 -7.06 3.81 7.38
C LEU A 86 -8.31 4.66 7.65
N GLY A 87 -8.13 5.84 8.25
CA GLY A 87 -9.20 6.82 8.44
C GLY A 87 -9.80 7.31 7.13
N GLU A 88 -8.96 7.60 6.13
CA GLU A 88 -9.41 7.94 4.77
C GLU A 88 -10.12 6.78 4.08
N ALA A 89 -9.58 5.56 4.15
CA ALA A 89 -10.25 4.39 3.58
C ALA A 89 -11.65 4.16 4.18
N ARG A 90 -11.81 4.34 5.50
CA ARG A 90 -13.13 4.27 6.14
C ARG A 90 -14.07 5.36 5.64
N ARG A 91 -13.59 6.59 5.42
CA ARG A 91 -14.39 7.69 4.85
C ARG A 91 -14.82 7.40 3.41
N GLU A 92 -13.98 6.70 2.66
CA GLU A 92 -14.25 6.20 1.29
C GLU A 92 -15.12 4.93 1.27
N GLY A 93 -15.72 4.54 2.41
CA GLY A 93 -16.68 3.44 2.48
C GLY A 93 -16.07 2.05 2.34
N GLN A 94 -14.78 1.89 2.62
CA GLN A 94 -14.12 0.59 2.57
C GLN A 94 -14.45 -0.23 3.82
N ASP A 95 -14.83 -1.50 3.62
CA ASP A 95 -15.19 -2.45 4.67
C ASP A 95 -13.95 -3.04 5.35
N VAL A 96 -12.86 -3.20 4.58
CA VAL A 96 -11.60 -3.79 5.03
C VAL A 96 -10.42 -3.14 4.32
N PHE A 97 -9.28 -3.08 5.01
CA PHE A 97 -8.02 -2.56 4.47
C PHE A 97 -6.94 -3.64 4.54
N ASN A 98 -6.49 -4.10 3.38
CA ASN A 98 -5.49 -5.14 3.24
C ASN A 98 -4.11 -4.53 3.00
N ALA A 99 -3.06 -5.17 3.50
CA ALA A 99 -1.68 -4.76 3.26
C ALA A 99 -0.78 -5.99 3.18
N LEU A 100 0.23 -5.93 2.31
CA LEU A 100 1.31 -6.92 2.25
C LEU A 100 2.41 -6.57 3.25
N ASN A 101 3.17 -7.57 3.70
CA ASN A 101 4.36 -7.39 4.53
C ASN A 101 5.62 -7.01 3.73
N VAL A 102 5.45 -6.28 2.62
CA VAL A 102 6.56 -5.77 1.80
C VAL A 102 7.02 -4.40 2.29
N MET A 103 8.19 -3.94 1.84
CA MET A 103 8.76 -2.65 2.23
C MET A 103 8.85 -2.52 3.77
N GLU A 104 8.53 -1.35 4.32
CA GLU A 104 8.52 -1.06 5.76
C GLU A 104 7.17 -1.37 6.43
N ASN A 105 6.25 -2.09 5.76
CA ASN A 105 4.88 -2.23 6.26
C ASN A 105 4.78 -2.95 7.61
N ASP A 106 5.69 -3.91 7.88
CA ASP A 106 5.75 -4.62 9.16
C ASP A 106 5.86 -3.68 10.38
N GLU A 107 6.34 -2.44 10.20
CA GLU A 107 6.43 -1.44 11.26
C GLU A 107 5.07 -1.00 11.82
N PHE A 108 3.97 -1.17 11.06
CA PHE A 108 2.64 -0.72 11.49
C PHE A 108 1.59 -1.83 11.60
N LEU A 109 1.81 -3.01 11.00
CA LEU A 109 0.76 -4.04 10.88
C LEU A 109 0.20 -4.44 12.25
N THR A 110 1.03 -4.94 13.16
CA THR A 110 0.61 -5.37 14.50
C THR A 110 0.01 -4.21 15.29
N ASP A 111 0.67 -3.06 15.27
CA ASP A 111 0.32 -1.86 16.04
C ASP A 111 -0.99 -1.18 15.62
N LEU A 112 -1.43 -1.44 14.39
CA LEU A 112 -2.71 -0.98 13.83
C LEU A 112 -3.73 -2.12 13.69
N ASN A 113 -3.53 -3.22 14.41
CA ASN A 113 -4.43 -4.38 14.48
C ASN A 113 -4.68 -5.09 13.14
N PHE A 114 -3.71 -5.08 12.23
CA PHE A 114 -3.77 -5.97 11.08
C PHE A 114 -3.64 -7.43 11.54
N GLY A 115 -4.59 -8.26 11.13
CA GLY A 115 -4.52 -9.71 11.29
C GLY A 115 -3.82 -10.35 10.10
N MET A 116 -2.98 -11.36 10.36
CA MET A 116 -2.40 -12.17 9.29
C MET A 116 -3.51 -12.97 8.58
N GLY A 117 -3.60 -12.83 7.26
CA GLY A 117 -4.48 -13.66 6.43
C GLY A 117 -3.95 -15.09 6.27
N ASP A 118 -4.74 -15.93 5.60
CA ASP A 118 -4.36 -17.29 5.23
C ASP A 118 -3.63 -17.38 3.87
N GLY A 119 -3.75 -16.34 3.04
CA GLY A 119 -3.11 -16.22 1.74
C GLY A 119 -1.64 -15.77 1.80
N ASN A 120 -0.84 -16.26 0.85
CA ASN A 120 0.52 -15.79 0.61
C ASN A 120 0.65 -15.28 -0.83
N LEU A 121 1.22 -14.09 -1.02
CA LEU A 121 1.58 -13.57 -2.33
C LEU A 121 3.07 -13.83 -2.60
N ASN A 122 3.36 -14.66 -3.60
CA ASN A 122 4.73 -15.04 -3.97
C ASN A 122 5.19 -14.29 -5.21
N TYR A 123 6.41 -13.76 -5.17
CA TYR A 123 7.01 -13.01 -6.27
C TYR A 123 7.98 -13.90 -7.04
N TYR A 124 7.84 -13.91 -8.37
CA TYR A 124 8.70 -14.67 -9.28
C TYR A 124 9.27 -13.76 -10.35
N LEU A 125 10.54 -13.94 -10.68
CA LEU A 125 11.20 -13.25 -11.78
C LEU A 125 11.43 -14.24 -12.92
N PHE A 126 10.96 -13.90 -14.12
CA PHE A 126 11.17 -14.73 -15.30
C PHE A 126 12.54 -14.45 -15.91
N ASN A 127 13.31 -15.51 -16.19
CA ASN A 127 14.64 -15.43 -16.81
C ASN A 127 15.63 -14.50 -16.06
N TRP A 128 15.52 -14.44 -14.72
CA TRP A 128 16.41 -13.64 -13.89
C TRP A 128 16.84 -14.40 -12.64
N GLN A 129 18.14 -14.53 -12.42
CA GLN A 129 18.71 -15.15 -11.23
C GLN A 129 19.07 -14.08 -10.20
N THR A 130 18.75 -14.33 -8.93
CA THR A 130 19.08 -13.45 -7.81
C THR A 130 20.13 -14.08 -6.90
N GLU A 131 20.86 -13.25 -6.16
CA GLU A 131 21.78 -13.67 -5.11
C GLU A 131 20.99 -14.15 -3.87
N GLY A 132 20.37 -15.33 -3.98
CA GLY A 132 19.59 -15.95 -2.92
C GLY A 132 18.15 -15.44 -2.81
N ARG A 133 17.49 -15.85 -1.72
CA ARG A 133 16.09 -15.53 -1.43
C ARG A 133 15.97 -14.12 -0.87
N MET A 134 15.17 -13.29 -1.53
CA MET A 134 14.84 -11.94 -1.06
C MET A 134 13.84 -11.98 0.10
N GLN A 135 14.03 -11.10 1.07
CA GLN A 135 13.09 -10.86 2.15
C GLN A 135 11.96 -9.95 1.69
N PRO A 136 10.74 -10.07 2.24
CA PRO A 136 9.61 -9.20 1.88
C PRO A 136 9.92 -7.70 1.96
N LYS A 137 10.64 -7.26 2.99
CA LYS A 137 11.09 -5.86 3.15
C LYS A 137 12.03 -5.35 2.05
N GLU A 138 12.66 -6.24 1.30
CA GLU A 138 13.53 -5.89 0.17
C GLU A 138 12.72 -5.70 -1.13
N LEU A 139 11.43 -6.00 -1.13
CA LEU A 139 10.52 -5.79 -2.26
C LEU A 139 9.86 -4.41 -2.16
N GLY A 140 9.99 -3.63 -3.22
CA GLY A 140 9.32 -2.34 -3.44
C GLY A 140 8.25 -2.37 -4.53
N LEU A 141 7.80 -3.56 -4.92
CA LEU A 141 6.79 -3.76 -5.95
C LEU A 141 5.50 -4.24 -5.32
N VAL A 142 4.41 -3.50 -5.48
CA VAL A 142 3.07 -3.97 -5.16
C VAL A 142 2.40 -4.41 -6.46
N LEU A 143 2.02 -5.70 -6.53
CA LEU A 143 1.28 -6.24 -7.66
C LEU A 143 -0.21 -5.93 -7.49
N LEU A 144 -0.86 -5.57 -8.61
CA LEU A 144 -2.30 -5.37 -8.73
C LEU A 144 -2.99 -6.65 -9.19
#